data_AF-A0A392RR70-F1
#
_entry.id   AF-A0A392RR70-F1
#
_cell.length_a   1.000
_cell.length_b   1.000
_cell.length_c   1.000
_cell.angle_alpha   90.00
_cell.angle_beta   90.00
_cell.angle_gamma   90.00
#
_symmetry.space_group_name_H-M   'P 1'
#
loop_
_entity.id
_entity.type
_entity.pdbx_description
1 polymer ?
#
loop_
_entity_poly.entity_id
_entity_poly.type
_entity_poly.pdbx_seq_one_letter_code
_entity_poly.pdbx_strand_id
1 'polypeptide(L)' 'MKAQKEQWAVAASASAAATSAGSPIFTYNELGMDDPGEFPNFMDPPSTG' A
#
# COMPACT_ATOMS: atom_id res chain seq x y z
N MET A 1 16.70 -19.92 -8.64
CA MET A 1 16.27 -18.68 -7.95
C MET A 1 16.40 -17.40 -8.81
N LYS A 2 16.32 -17.48 -10.16
CA LYS A 2 16.34 -16.30 -11.04
C LYS A 2 14.93 -15.88 -11.49
N ALA A 3 14.13 -16.86 -11.90
CA ALA A 3 12.75 -16.69 -12.35
C ALA A 3 11.85 -15.94 -11.35
N GLN A 4 11.99 -16.20 -10.04
CA GLN A 4 11.20 -15.52 -9.01
C GLN A 4 11.55 -14.03 -8.86
N LYS A 5 12.83 -13.66 -8.99
CA LYS A 5 13.27 -12.26 -8.95
C LYS A 5 12.82 -11.52 -10.20
N GLU A 6 12.88 -12.18 -11.35
CA GLU A 6 12.38 -11.65 -12.63
C GLU A 6 10.86 -11.44 -12.56
N GLN A 7 10.10 -12.39 -12.00
CA GLN A 7 8.66 -12.23 -11.75
C GLN A 7 8.34 -11.09 -10.78
N TRP A 8 9.11 -10.94 -9.69
CA TRP A 8 8.94 -9.82 -8.75
C TRP A 8 9.18 -8.48 -9.45
N ALA A 9 10.28 -8.37 -10.22
CA ALA A 9 10.61 -7.14 -10.94
C ALA A 9 9.53 -6.76 -11.97
N VAL A 10 8.96 -7.75 -12.66
CA VAL A 10 7.85 -7.54 -13.60
C VAL A 10 6.59 -7.06 -12.88
N ALA A 11 6.23 -7.66 -11.73
CA ALA A 11 5.07 -7.25 -10.95
C ALA A 11 5.21 -5.83 -10.38
N ALA A 12 6.39 -5.48 -9.85
CA ALA A 12 6.68 -4.14 -9.35
C ALA A 12 6.62 -3.08 -10.46
N SER A 13 7.18 -3.40 -11.63
CA SER A 13 7.16 -2.49 -12.79
C SER A 13 5.73 -2.28 -13.32
N ALA A 14 4.93 -3.35 -13.41
CA ALA A 14 3.51 -3.25 -13.81
C ALA A 14 2.68 -2.42 -12.83
N SER A 15 2.93 -2.54 -11.51
CA SER A 15 2.27 -1.72 -10.48
C SER A 15 2.68 -0.24 -10.58
N ALA A 16 3.97 0.04 -10.82
CA ALA A 16 4.47 1.39 -11.05
C ALA A 16 3.85 2.03 -12.32
N ALA A 17 3.73 1.27 -13.40
CA ALA A 17 3.09 1.74 -14.63
C ALA A 17 1.59 2.05 -14.40
N ALA A 18 0.89 1.21 -13.64
CA ALA A 18 -0.52 1.41 -13.31
C ALA A 18 -0.76 2.67 -12.46
N THR A 19 0.12 2.99 -11.51
CA THR A 19 0.03 4.26 -10.77
C THR A 19 0.37 5.48 -11.65
N SER A 20 1.26 5.34 -12.64
CA SER A 20 1.67 6.46 -13.50
C SER A 20 0.69 6.85 -14.61
N ALA A 21 -0.12 5.91 -15.13
CA ALA A 21 -0.86 6.11 -16.39
C ALA A 21 -2.24 6.77 -16.23
N GLY A 22 -2.54 7.34 -15.06
CA GLY A 22 -3.84 7.99 -14.80
C GLY A 22 -4.40 7.77 -13.39
N SER A 23 -3.59 7.29 -12.45
CA SER A 23 -4.05 7.16 -11.06
C SER A 23 -3.99 8.51 -10.35
N PRO A 24 -5.01 8.87 -9.56
CA PRO A 24 -4.93 10.04 -8.70
C PRO A 24 -3.74 9.89 -7.76
N ILE A 25 -2.88 10.91 -7.74
CA ILE A 25 -1.74 10.98 -6.81
C ILE A 25 -2.26 11.60 -5.53
N PHE A 26 -2.32 10.80 -4.47
CA PHE A 26 -2.55 11.28 -3.12
C PHE A 26 -1.20 11.37 -2.41
N THR A 27 -1.00 12.43 -1.63
CA THR A 27 0.16 12.50 -0.73
C THR A 27 -0.05 11.56 0.46
N TYR A 28 1.03 11.08 1.09
CA TYR A 28 0.94 10.20 2.27
C TYR A 28 0.05 10.83 3.37
N ASN A 29 0.19 12.14 3.60
CA ASN A 29 -0.65 12.94 4.51
C ASN A 29 -2.13 13.00 4.11
N GLU A 30 -2.43 12.97 2.81
CA GLU A 30 -3.81 13.01 2.32
C GLU A 30 -4.52 11.67 2.46
N LEU A 31 -3.76 10.57 2.56
CA LEU A 31 -4.31 9.24 2.81
C LEU A 31 -4.68 9.00 4.28
N GLY A 32 -4.43 9.97 5.17
CA GLY A 32 -4.63 9.83 6.62
C GLY A 32 -3.69 8.82 7.28
N MET A 33 -2.74 8.26 6.52
CA MET A 33 -1.85 7.18 6.97
C MET A 33 -0.79 7.66 7.97
N ASP A 34 -0.63 8.97 8.12
CA ASP A 34 0.24 9.60 9.12
C ASP A 34 -0.38 9.61 10.54
N ASP A 35 -1.69 9.39 10.69
CA ASP A 35 -2.33 9.27 12.01
C ASP A 35 -2.62 7.80 12.37
N PRO A 36 -1.72 7.14 13.12
CA PRO A 36 -1.93 5.76 13.56
C PRO A 36 -3.11 5.61 14.55
N GLY A 37 -3.75 6.71 14.99
CA GLY A 37 -4.95 6.70 15.82
C GLY A 37 -6.27 6.58 15.06
N GLU A 38 -6.32 6.96 13.78
CA GLU A 38 -7.54 6.86 12.95
C GLU A 38 -7.78 5.45 12.40
N PHE A 39 -6.70 4.70 12.14
CA PHE A 39 -6.78 3.34 11.65
C PHE A 39 -6.53 2.34 12.79
N PRO A 40 -7.57 1.70 13.34
CA PRO A 40 -7.36 0.68 14.36
C PRO A 40 -6.53 -0.45 13.77
N ASN A 41 -5.50 -0.90 14.51
CA ASN A 41 -4.75 -2.06 14.09
C ASN A 41 -5.70 -3.25 14.02
N PHE A 42 -5.66 -4.01 12.93
CA PHE A 42 -6.48 -5.22 12.78
C PHE A 42 -6.21 -6.26 13.88
N MET A 43 -5.07 -6.15 14.55
CA MET A 43 -4.66 -7.00 15.68
C MET A 43 -5.07 -6.44 17.05
N ASP A 44 -5.58 -5.21 17.12
CA ASP A 44 -6.08 -4.69 18.39
C ASP A 44 -7.36 -5.45 18.75
N PRO A 45 -7.47 -5.95 19.99
CA PRO A 45 -8.69 -6.59 20.45
C PRO A 45 -9.84 -5.58 20.34
N PRO A 46 -11.07 -6.02 20.00
CA PRO A 46 -12.21 -5.12 19.96
C PRO A 46 -12.33 -4.42 21.31
N SER A 47 -12.49 -3.09 21.29
CA SER A 47 -12.77 -2.33 22.50
C SER A 47 -14.05 -2.89 23.12
N THR A 48 -13.92 -3.65 24.20
CA THR A 48 -15.06 -4.16 24.97
C THR A 48 -15.90 -2.95 25.40
N GLY A 49 -17.13 -2.91 24.90
CA GLY A 49 -18.20 -2.06 25.44
C GLY A 49 -18.94 -2.77 26.56
#